data_AF-A0A4Y7T9F5-F1
#
_entry.id   AF-A0A4Y7T9F5-F1
#
_cell.length_a   1.000
_cell.length_b   1.000
_cell.length_c   1.000
_cell.angle_alpha   90.00
_cell.angle_beta   90.00
_cell.angle_gamma   90.00
#
_symmetry.space_group_name_H-M   'P 1'
#
loop_
_entity.id
_entity.type
_entity.pdbx_description
1 polymer ?
#
loop_
_entity_poly.entity_id
_entity_poly.type
_entity_poly.pdbx_seq_one_letter_code
_entity_poly.pdbx_strand_id
1 'polypeptide(L)' 'LWEILGIIAEKGTKYKVKWAGEDPKTGKPWGNSWVKKSDVTPDVVDEWKE' A
#
# COMPACT_ATOMS: atom_id res chain seq x y z
N LEU A 1 -7.14 -7.40 -9.48
CA LEU A 1 -6.96 -6.56 -8.28
C LEU A 1 -5.54 -6.77 -7.79
N TRP A 2 -4.86 -5.72 -7.35
CA TRP A 2 -3.52 -5.81 -6.75
C TRP A 2 -3.67 -5.82 -5.24
N GLU A 3 -2.96 -6.71 -4.55
CA GLU A 3 -3.04 -6.85 -3.10
C GLU A 3 -2.09 -5.84 -2.42
N ILE A 4 -2.43 -5.33 -1.24
CA ILE A 4 -1.58 -4.43 -0.47
C ILE A 4 -0.89 -5.27 0.62
N LEU A 5 0.43 -5.28 0.63
CA LEU A 5 1.26 -5.99 1.61
C LEU A 5 1.24 -5.31 2.99
N GLY A 6 0.95 -4.02 3.01
CA GLY A 6 0.84 -3.24 4.24
C GLY A 6 1.21 -1.78 4.02
N ILE A 7 0.96 -0.96 5.03
CA ILE A 7 1.35 0.45 5.04
C ILE A 7 2.74 0.54 5.65
N ILE A 8 3.59 1.42 5.13
CA ILE A 8 4.96 1.61 5.61
C ILE A 8 5.21 3.02 6.13
N ALA A 9 4.33 3.97 5.79
CA ALA A 9 4.40 5.32 6.29
C ALA A 9 3.05 5.99 6.17
N GLU A 10 2.77 6.93 7.08
CA GLU A 10 1.65 7.85 6.94
C GLU A 10 2.16 9.28 6.79
N LYS A 11 1.47 10.08 5.97
CA LYS A 11 1.76 11.51 5.83
C LYS A 11 0.47 12.27 5.56
N GLY A 12 -0.02 12.95 6.60
CA GLY A 12 -1.24 13.77 6.53
C GLY A 12 -2.45 12.96 6.08
N THR A 13 -2.89 13.17 4.84
CA THR A 13 -4.04 12.49 4.21
C THR A 13 -3.65 11.37 3.24
N LYS A 14 -2.41 10.90 3.29
CA LYS A 14 -1.90 9.80 2.43
C LYS A 14 -1.23 8.71 3.26
N TYR A 15 -1.38 7.48 2.81
CA TYR A 15 -0.62 6.33 3.27
C TYR A 15 0.34 5.89 2.18
N LYS A 16 1.57 5.57 2.56
CA LYS A 16 2.53 4.92 1.69
C LYS A 16 2.30 3.43 1.84
N VAL A 17 1.66 2.83 0.83
CA VAL A 17 1.43 1.38 0.81
C VAL A 17 2.57 0.68 0.11
N LYS A 18 2.88 -0.51 0.61
CA LYS A 18 3.68 -1.50 -0.08
C LYS A 18 2.70 -2.44 -0.75
N TRP A 19 2.79 -2.55 -2.05
CA TRP A 19 1.98 -3.48 -2.82
C TRP A 19 2.55 -4.89 -2.68
N ALA A 20 1.67 -5.89 -2.63
CA ALA A 20 2.03 -7.28 -2.73
C ALA A 20 2.27 -7.65 -4.19
N GLY A 21 3.25 -8.53 -4.39
CA GLY A 21 3.60 -9.05 -5.70
C GLY A 21 4.64 -8.24 -6.45
N GLU A 22 4.94 -8.74 -7.63
CA GLU A 22 5.96 -8.21 -8.53
C GLU A 22 5.26 -7.60 -9.73
N ASP A 23 5.77 -6.46 -10.20
CA ASP A 23 5.28 -5.82 -11.40
C ASP A 23 5.61 -6.72 -12.60
N PRO A 24 4.59 -7.24 -13.32
CA PRO A 24 4.81 -8.23 -14.38
C PRO A 24 5.53 -7.66 -15.61
N LYS A 25 5.71 -6.33 -15.68
CA LYS A 25 6.49 -5.66 -16.73
C LYS A 25 7.97 -5.56 -16.39
N THR A 26 8.32 -5.39 -15.12
CA THR A 26 9.70 -5.16 -14.67
C THR A 26 10.30 -6.33 -13.90
N GLY A 27 9.48 -7.30 -13.48
CA GLY A 27 9.90 -8.44 -12.64
C GLY A 27 10.42 -7.98 -11.28
N LYS A 28 9.99 -6.81 -10.81
CA LYS A 28 10.45 -6.21 -9.55
C LYS A 28 9.29 -6.07 -8.59
N PRO A 29 9.51 -6.18 -7.27
CA PRO A 29 8.49 -5.87 -6.29
C PRO A 29 7.97 -4.47 -6.52
N TRP A 30 6.64 -4.32 -6.49
CA TRP A 30 5.99 -3.04 -6.72
C TRP A 30 6.55 -1.97 -5.80
N GLY A 31 6.93 -0.84 -6.40
CA GLY A 31 7.43 0.32 -5.67
C GLY A 31 6.40 0.83 -4.67
N ASN A 32 6.86 1.18 -3.48
CA ASN A 32 6.00 1.72 -2.43
C ASN A 32 5.46 3.10 -2.84
N SER A 33 4.14 3.19 -2.95
CA SER A 33 3.42 4.34 -3.53
C SER A 33 2.56 5.04 -2.50
N TRP A 34 2.43 6.36 -2.66
CA TRP A 34 1.58 7.19 -1.81
C TRP A 34 0.15 7.20 -2.36
N VAL A 35 -0.75 6.53 -1.67
CA VAL A 35 -2.19 6.51 -1.96
C VAL A 35 -2.93 7.35 -0.92
N LYS A 36 -4.07 7.91 -1.31
CA LYS A 36 -4.92 8.67 -0.39
C LYS A 36 -5.54 7.70 0.62
N LYS A 37 -5.83 8.16 1.84
CA LYS A 37 -6.51 7.32 2.86
C LYS A 37 -7.86 6.77 2.37
N SER A 38 -8.52 7.45 1.43
CA SER A 38 -9.77 7.00 0.80
C SER A 38 -9.59 5.88 -0.23
N ASP A 39 -8.37 5.70 -0.74
CA ASP A 39 -8.04 4.71 -1.78
C ASP A 39 -7.55 3.40 -1.15
N VAL A 40 -6.98 3.49 0.06
CA VAL A 40 -6.61 2.35 0.89
C VAL A 40 -7.83 1.89 1.66
N THR A 41 -8.16 0.60 1.60
CA THR A 41 -9.21 0.02 2.42
C THR A 41 -8.89 0.24 3.89
N PRO A 42 -9.83 0.76 4.70
CA PRO A 42 -9.58 1.04 6.11
C PRO A 42 -9.20 -0.22 6.89
N ASP A 43 -9.64 -1.40 6.43
CA ASP A 43 -9.28 -2.72 6.94
C ASP A 43 -7.75 -2.95 6.96
N VAL A 44 -7.06 -2.60 5.87
CA VAL A 44 -5.59 -2.69 5.76
C VAL A 44 -4.89 -1.65 6.64
N VAL A 45 -5.55 -0.51 6.89
CA VAL A 45 -5.04 0.52 7.81
C VAL A 45 -5.16 0.07 9.25
N ASP A 46 -6.26 -0.59 9.58
CA ASP A 46 -6.54 -1.14 10.91
C ASP A 46 -5.58 -2.28 11.22
N GLU A 47 -5.40 -3.23 10.30
CA GLU A 47 -4.45 -4.34 10.41
C GLU A 47 -2.99 -3.86 10.53
N TRP A 48 -2.66 -2.71 9.94
CA TRP A 48 -1.33 -2.10 10.11
C TRP A 48 -1.13 -1.42 11.47
N LYS A 49 -2.20 -0.93 12.10
CA LYS A 49 -2.13 -0.13 13.32
C LYS A 49 -2.30 -0.95 14.60
N GLU A 50 -2.82 -2.17 14.49
CA GLU A 50 -2.88 -3.18 15.56
C GLU A 50 -1.47 -3.70 15.94
#